data_AF-A0A6C2YUR5-F1
#
_entry.id   AF-A0A6C2YUR5-F1
#
_cell.length_a   1.000
_cell.length_b   1.000
_cell.length_c   1.000
_cell.angle_alpha   90.00
_cell.angle_beta   90.00
_cell.angle_gamma   90.00
#
_symmetry.space_group_name_H-M   'P 1'
#
loop_
_entity.id
_entity.type
_entity.pdbx_description
1 polymer ?
#
loop_
_entity_poly.entity_id
_entity_poly.type
_entity_poly.pdbx_seq_one_letter_code
_entity_poly.pdbx_strand_id
1 'polypeptide(L)'
;MSQNGIGRILWQRGGLGRYAWIELTWLPNVQTEIDIPEDVLAIDREWGGAAEVGIRLALEIAGQTGHVMVTHLRGMVVDTTAMVVCLAAMTATWDALRWPVPPALGDTIQSWIAMRSPDWNAMVQQFRNWVNWMNPG
;
A
#
# COMPACT_ATOMS: atom_id res chain seq x y z
N MET A 1 -16.90 -19.99 -2.17
CA MET A 1 -15.66 -20.04 -2.97
C MET A 1 -14.90 -18.76 -2.71
N SER A 2 -13.79 -18.80 -1.98
CA SER A 2 -12.93 -17.63 -1.76
C SER A 2 -12.18 -17.35 -3.06
N GLN A 3 -12.45 -16.24 -3.71
CA GLN A 3 -11.67 -15.84 -4.89
C GLN A 3 -10.35 -15.24 -4.42
N ASN A 4 -9.24 -15.85 -4.80
CA ASN A 4 -7.91 -15.26 -4.62
C ASN A 4 -7.81 -14.02 -5.51
N GLY A 5 -7.20 -12.96 -4.98
CA GLY A 5 -6.98 -11.69 -5.68
C GLY A 5 -5.51 -11.52 -6.04
N ILE A 6 -5.22 -11.03 -7.24
CA ILE A 6 -3.89 -10.53 -7.61
C ILE A 6 -3.99 -9.03 -7.78
N GLY A 7 -3.13 -8.30 -7.08
CA GLY A 7 -3.05 -6.85 -7.13
C GLY A 7 -1.77 -6.41 -7.81
N ARG A 8 -1.86 -5.51 -8.79
CA ARG A 8 -0.68 -4.99 -9.52
C ARG A 8 -0.78 -3.51 -9.73
N ILE A 9 0.24 -2.77 -9.32
CA ILE A 9 0.29 -1.33 -9.59
C ILE A 9 1.62 -0.88 -10.13
N LEU A 10 1.50 -0.10 -11.20
CA LEU A 10 2.56 0.66 -11.85
C LEU A 10 2.17 2.14 -11.77
N TRP A 11 2.89 2.93 -10.99
CA TRP A 11 2.74 4.38 -11.07
C TRP A 11 3.53 4.90 -12.28
N GLN A 12 2.84 5.51 -13.24
CA GLN A 12 3.44 6.12 -14.43
C GLN A 12 3.34 7.66 -14.38
N ARG A 13 4.42 8.29 -14.84
CA ARG A 13 4.96 9.61 -14.53
C ARG A 13 4.09 10.84 -14.87
N GLY A 14 4.17 11.85 -13.99
CA GLY A 14 4.14 13.28 -14.36
C GLY A 14 5.49 13.93 -14.06
N GLY A 15 6.37 14.04 -15.06
CA GLY A 15 7.54 14.94 -15.06
C GLY A 15 8.77 14.62 -14.20
N LEU A 16 8.64 14.08 -12.97
CA LEU A 16 9.77 14.02 -12.01
C LEU A 16 10.04 12.65 -11.35
N GLY A 17 9.50 11.55 -11.90
CA GLY A 17 9.96 10.18 -11.63
C GLY A 17 9.78 9.71 -10.19
N ARG A 18 8.64 9.09 -9.86
CA ARG A 18 8.54 8.28 -8.63
C ARG A 18 7.87 6.97 -9.01
N TYR A 19 8.57 5.86 -8.79
CA TYR A 19 8.15 4.56 -9.30
C TYR A 19 8.20 3.53 -8.17
N ALA A 20 7.06 3.00 -7.75
CA ALA A 20 7.03 1.74 -7.03
C ALA A 20 6.16 0.78 -7.83
N TRP A 21 6.69 -0.42 -8.06
CA TRP A 21 5.92 -1.55 -8.58
C TRP A 21 5.81 -2.59 -7.48
N ILE A 22 4.56 -2.91 -7.14
CA ILE A 22 4.23 -3.95 -6.18
C ILE A 22 3.28 -4.93 -6.84
N GLU A 23 3.59 -6.21 -6.69
CA GLU A 23 2.71 -7.31 -7.04
C GLU A 23 2.50 -8.18 -5.82
N LEU A 24 1.24 -8.44 -5.50
CA LEU A 24 0.85 -9.25 -4.36
C LEU A 24 -0.29 -10.18 -4.70
N THR A 25 -0.39 -11.25 -3.93
CA THR A 25 -1.54 -12.15 -3.92
C THR A 25 -2.24 -12.03 -2.57
N TRP A 26 -3.57 -11.99 -2.58
CA TRP A 26 -4.39 -12.01 -1.38
C TRP A 26 -5.24 -13.28 -1.30
N LEU A 27 -5.25 -13.88 -0.12
CA LEU A 27 -6.04 -15.04 0.27
C LEU A 27 -6.98 -14.63 1.42
N PRO A 28 -8.31 -14.59 1.21
CA PRO A 28 -9.26 -14.13 2.23
C PRO A 28 -9.42 -15.12 3.40
N ASN A 29 -10.07 -14.64 4.47
CA ASN A 29 -10.64 -15.45 5.57
C ASN A 29 -9.63 -16.21 6.43
N VAL A 30 -8.43 -15.66 6.57
CA VAL A 30 -7.43 -16.08 7.56
C VAL A 30 -7.07 -14.90 8.46
N GLN A 31 -6.33 -15.17 9.54
CA GLN A 31 -5.72 -14.10 10.34
C GLN A 31 -4.81 -13.27 9.43
N THR A 32 -4.77 -11.95 9.64
CA THR A 32 -3.94 -11.06 8.81
C THR A 32 -2.47 -11.42 8.96
N GLU A 33 -1.92 -12.00 7.89
CA GLU A 33 -0.54 -12.40 7.74
C GLU A 33 0.02 -11.76 6.47
N ILE A 34 1.24 -11.24 6.52
CA ILE A 34 1.86 -10.55 5.39
C ILE A 34 3.26 -11.09 5.21
N ASP A 35 3.48 -11.74 4.07
CA ASP A 35 4.77 -12.30 3.71
C ASP A 35 5.46 -11.42 2.69
N ILE A 36 6.65 -10.95 3.03
CA ILE A 36 7.55 -10.24 2.11
C ILE A 36 8.89 -10.99 2.09
N PRO A 37 9.14 -11.83 1.07
CA PRO A 37 10.36 -12.63 0.97
C PRO A 37 11.64 -11.78 0.98
N GLU A 38 12.75 -12.30 1.53
CA GLU A 38 14.01 -11.54 1.62
C GLU A 38 14.59 -11.15 0.25
N ASP A 39 14.38 -11.95 -0.79
CA ASP A 39 14.78 -11.66 -2.16
C ASP A 39 14.01 -10.47 -2.76
N VAL A 40 12.78 -10.24 -2.27
CA VAL A 40 11.97 -9.05 -2.59
C VAL A 40 12.51 -7.81 -1.87
N LEU A 41 13.09 -7.97 -0.68
CA LEU A 41 13.69 -6.90 0.13
C LEU A 41 15.12 -6.54 -0.27
N ALA A 42 15.72 -7.24 -1.24
CA ALA A 42 17.14 -7.12 -1.58
C ALA A 42 17.58 -5.71 -2.02
N ILE A 43 16.64 -4.85 -2.42
CA ILE A 43 16.94 -3.46 -2.80
C ILE A 43 17.02 -2.55 -1.57
N ASP A 44 16.01 -2.62 -0.68
CA ASP A 44 15.89 -1.77 0.49
C ASP A 44 14.92 -2.38 1.51
N ARG A 45 15.39 -2.58 2.76
CA ARG A 45 14.57 -3.11 3.86
C ARG A 45 13.50 -2.12 4.33
N GLU A 46 13.75 -0.82 4.21
CA GLU A 46 12.78 0.21 4.58
C GLU A 46 11.55 0.17 3.66
N TRP A 47 11.73 -0.24 2.40
CA TRP A 47 10.62 -0.42 1.46
C TRP A 47 9.73 -1.60 1.86
N GLY A 48 10.32 -2.68 2.38
CA GLY A 48 9.58 -3.80 2.94
C GLY A 48 8.62 -3.38 4.04
N GLY A 49 9.14 -2.68 5.05
CA GLY A 49 8.33 -2.16 6.15
C GLY A 49 7.23 -1.21 5.67
N ALA A 50 7.53 -0.36 4.68
CA ALA A 50 6.54 0.54 4.10
C ALA A 50 5.43 -0.20 3.34
N ALA A 51 5.79 -1.24 2.58
CA ALA A 51 4.83 -2.08 1.86
C ALA A 51 3.91 -2.82 2.85
N GLU A 52 4.49 -3.40 3.91
CA GLU A 52 3.72 -4.08 4.95
C GLU A 52 2.69 -3.14 5.59
N VAL A 53 3.11 -1.93 5.97
CA VAL A 53 2.20 -0.94 6.56
C VAL A 53 1.07 -0.58 5.59
N GLY A 54 1.38 -0.36 4.30
CA GLY A 54 0.36 -0.07 3.29
C GLY A 54 -0.65 -1.21 3.13
N ILE A 55 -0.19 -2.46 3.10
CA ILE A 55 -1.06 -3.64 2.99
C ILE A 55 -1.98 -3.75 4.21
N ARG A 56 -1.44 -3.65 5.44
CA ARG A 56 -2.24 -3.71 6.68
C ARG A 56 -3.34 -2.66 6.68
N LEU A 57 -2.98 -1.45 6.29
CA LEU A 57 -3.87 -0.31 6.30
C LEU A 57 -5.00 -0.42 5.28
N ALA A 58 -4.70 -0.92 4.08
CA ALA A 58 -5.70 -1.19 3.06
C ALA A 58 -6.71 -2.25 3.49
N LEU A 59 -6.23 -3.33 4.13
CA LEU A 59 -7.09 -4.38 4.71
C LEU A 59 -7.98 -3.83 5.84
N GLU A 60 -7.40 -3.05 6.75
CA GLU A 60 -8.11 -2.42 7.87
C GLU A 60 -9.26 -1.53 7.37
N ILE A 61 -8.98 -0.64 6.40
CA ILE A 61 -10.02 0.24 5.81
C ILE A 61 -11.11 -0.57 5.11
N ALA A 62 -10.74 -1.60 4.36
CA ALA A 62 -11.70 -2.43 3.66
C ALA A 62 -12.50 -3.34 4.61
N GLY A 63 -12.16 -3.37 5.90
CA GLY A 63 -12.74 -4.30 6.88
C GLY A 63 -12.48 -5.76 6.52
N GLN A 64 -11.34 -6.04 5.86
CA GLN A 64 -10.98 -7.37 5.37
C GLN A 64 -9.82 -7.95 6.18
N THR A 65 -9.79 -9.28 6.26
CA THR A 65 -8.62 -10.02 6.75
C THR A 65 -8.17 -11.02 5.70
N GLY A 66 -6.91 -11.39 5.76
CA GLY A 66 -6.37 -12.42 4.88
C GLY A 66 -4.86 -12.48 4.89
N HIS A 67 -4.34 -13.48 4.19
CA HIS A 67 -2.92 -13.67 3.98
C HIS A 67 -2.55 -12.95 2.68
N VAL A 68 -1.55 -12.08 2.77
CA VAL A 68 -1.02 -11.33 1.62
C VAL A 68 0.42 -11.73 1.40
N MET A 69 0.71 -12.24 0.20
CA MET A 69 2.06 -12.58 -0.22
C MET A 69 2.55 -11.58 -1.25
N VAL A 70 3.58 -10.81 -0.91
CA VAL A 70 4.24 -9.89 -1.84
C VAL A 70 5.21 -10.69 -2.70
N THR A 71 4.97 -10.68 -4.01
CA THR A 71 5.80 -11.42 -4.99
C THR A 71 6.82 -10.52 -5.66
N HIS A 72 6.54 -9.23 -5.77
CA HIS A 72 7.46 -8.24 -6.32
C HIS A 72 7.34 -6.92 -5.57
N LEU A 73 8.50 -6.32 -5.31
CA LEU A 73 8.66 -4.96 -4.81
C LEU A 73 9.86 -4.34 -5.52
N ARG A 74 9.61 -3.35 -6.37
CA ARG A 74 10.65 -2.67 -7.16
C ARG A 74 10.43 -1.17 -7.10
N GLY A 75 11.53 -0.44 -7.20
CA GLY A 75 11.54 1.01 -7.30
C GLY A 75 12.90 1.50 -7.76
N MET A 76 12.99 2.78 -8.13
CA MET A 76 14.24 3.45 -8.46
C MET A 76 14.70 4.24 -7.24
N VAL A 77 15.83 3.87 -6.62
CA VAL A 77 16.27 4.44 -5.32
C VAL A 77 16.28 5.97 -5.27
N VAL A 78 16.67 6.64 -6.35
CA VAL A 78 16.73 8.11 -6.44
C VAL A 78 15.36 8.79 -6.51
N ASP A 79 14.33 8.02 -6.85
CA ASP A 79 13.00 8.46 -7.27
C ASP A 79 11.90 7.83 -6.38
N THR A 80 12.23 6.82 -5.59
CA THR A 80 11.28 6.04 -4.79
C THR A 80 11.54 6.29 -3.32
N THR A 81 10.49 6.66 -2.61
CA THR A 81 10.52 6.78 -1.14
C THR A 81 9.67 5.67 -0.52
N ALA A 82 9.91 5.37 0.76
CA ALA A 82 9.04 4.50 1.56
C ALA A 82 7.56 4.86 1.40
N MET A 83 7.27 6.16 1.28
CA MET A 83 5.91 6.64 1.06
C MET A 83 5.27 6.13 -0.23
N VAL A 84 6.00 6.22 -1.34
CA VAL A 84 5.53 5.78 -2.65
C VAL A 84 5.29 4.28 -2.64
N VAL A 85 6.14 3.53 -1.94
CA VAL A 85 6.00 2.08 -1.74
C VAL A 85 4.75 1.76 -0.93
N CYS A 86 4.52 2.43 0.20
CA CYS A 86 3.33 2.22 1.03
C CYS A 86 2.03 2.43 0.22
N LEU A 87 1.94 3.53 -0.52
CA LEU A 87 0.76 3.86 -1.30
C LEU A 87 0.55 2.91 -2.48
N ALA A 88 1.63 2.47 -3.13
CA ALA A 88 1.56 1.41 -4.13
C ALA A 88 1.05 0.09 -3.52
N ALA A 89 1.46 -0.23 -2.29
CA ALA A 89 1.10 -1.48 -1.63
C ALA A 89 -0.37 -1.48 -1.20
N MET A 90 -0.83 -0.35 -0.64
CA MET A 90 -2.24 -0.10 -0.34
C MET A 90 -3.11 -0.30 -1.58
N THR A 91 -2.75 0.39 -2.65
CA THR A 91 -3.59 0.42 -3.84
C THR A 91 -3.58 -0.96 -4.53
N ALA A 92 -2.44 -1.68 -4.52
CA ALA A 92 -2.36 -3.04 -5.04
C ALA A 92 -3.21 -4.00 -4.20
N THR A 93 -3.26 -3.78 -2.89
CA THR A 93 -4.14 -4.54 -1.99
C THR A 93 -5.60 -4.31 -2.34
N TRP A 94 -6.05 -3.07 -2.53
CA TRP A 94 -7.44 -2.81 -2.93
C TRP A 94 -7.80 -3.37 -4.30
N ASP A 95 -6.86 -3.35 -5.25
CA ASP A 95 -7.02 -4.01 -6.55
C ASP A 95 -7.23 -5.52 -6.37
N ALA A 96 -6.41 -6.17 -5.55
CA ALA A 96 -6.56 -7.59 -5.21
C ALA A 96 -7.91 -7.89 -4.52
N LEU A 97 -8.35 -7.01 -3.62
CA LEU A 97 -9.65 -7.10 -2.94
C LEU A 97 -10.84 -6.79 -3.87
N ARG A 98 -10.60 -6.20 -5.05
CA ARG A 98 -11.61 -5.53 -5.89
C ARG A 98 -12.43 -4.52 -5.09
N TRP A 99 -11.79 -3.84 -4.16
CA TRP A 99 -12.44 -2.88 -3.28
C TRP A 99 -12.54 -1.52 -3.98
N PRO A 100 -13.75 -0.96 -4.12
CA PRO A 100 -13.93 0.34 -4.76
C PRO A 100 -13.39 1.43 -3.83
N VAL A 101 -12.25 2.03 -4.19
CA VAL A 101 -11.65 3.12 -3.43
C VAL A 101 -12.62 4.31 -3.37
N PRO A 102 -13.06 4.76 -2.19
CA PRO A 102 -13.90 5.94 -2.04
C PRO A 102 -13.20 7.15 -2.68
N PRO A 103 -13.89 7.98 -3.47
CA PRO A 103 -13.26 9.11 -4.16
C PRO A 103 -12.48 10.05 -3.21
N ALA A 104 -13.02 10.33 -2.02
CA ALA A 104 -12.36 11.15 -1.00
C ALA A 104 -11.01 10.56 -0.51
N LEU A 105 -10.88 9.23 -0.49
CA LEU A 105 -9.64 8.53 -0.16
C LEU A 105 -8.62 8.67 -1.29
N GLY A 106 -9.10 8.52 -2.53
CA GLY A 106 -8.28 8.71 -3.73
C GLY A 106 -7.64 10.10 -3.75
N ASP A 107 -8.43 11.15 -3.53
CA ASP A 107 -7.95 12.54 -3.54
C ASP A 107 -6.94 12.82 -2.41
N THR A 108 -7.16 12.24 -1.23
CA THR A 108 -6.27 12.37 -0.07
C THR A 108 -4.92 11.67 -0.33
N ILE A 109 -4.96 10.45 -0.88
CA ILE A 109 -3.75 9.71 -1.28
C ILE A 109 -2.95 10.46 -2.32
N GLN A 110 -3.61 10.99 -3.36
CA GLN A 110 -2.95 11.79 -4.39
C GLN A 110 -2.28 13.04 -3.81
N SER A 111 -2.94 13.71 -2.85
CA SER A 111 -2.40 14.88 -2.15
C SER A 111 -1.15 14.53 -1.34
N TRP A 112 -1.13 13.37 -0.67
CA TRP A 112 0.06 12.90 0.07
C TRP A 112 1.23 12.53 -0.84
N ILE A 113 0.97 11.91 -2.00
CA ILE A 113 1.98 11.65 -3.03
C ILE A 113 2.65 12.97 -3.46
N ALA A 114 1.83 14.00 -3.67
CA ALA A 114 2.28 15.32 -4.09
C ALA A 114 3.06 16.07 -3.00
N MET A 115 2.69 15.91 -1.73
CA MET A 115 3.25 16.65 -0.59
C MET A 115 4.71 16.30 -0.25
N ARG A 116 5.28 15.21 -0.80
CA ARG A 116 6.68 14.80 -0.55
C ARG A 116 7.05 14.75 0.95
N SER A 117 6.12 14.41 1.84
CA SER A 117 6.34 14.49 3.28
C SER A 117 7.52 13.59 3.71
N PRO A 118 8.56 14.13 4.38
CA PRO A 118 9.70 13.35 4.86
C PRO A 118 9.40 12.60 6.17
N ASP A 119 8.30 12.91 6.86
CA ASP A 119 7.96 12.28 8.13
C ASP A 119 6.86 11.23 7.97
N TRP A 120 7.30 9.98 7.95
CA TRP A 120 6.48 8.77 7.88
C TRP A 120 5.49 8.68 9.04
N ASN A 121 5.91 8.99 10.26
CA ASN A 121 5.08 8.83 11.46
C ASN A 121 3.95 9.87 11.49
N ALA A 122 4.25 11.10 11.10
CA ALA A 122 3.24 12.16 10.99
C ALA A 122 2.16 11.78 9.96
N MET A 123 2.55 11.16 8.84
CA MET A 123 1.59 10.78 7.82
C MET A 123 0.76 9.55 8.21
N VAL A 124 1.36 8.51 8.78
CA VAL A 124 0.61 7.36 9.34
C VAL A 124 -0.39 7.83 10.39
N GLN A 125 -0.02 8.82 11.21
CA GLN A 125 -0.94 9.40 12.18
C GLN A 125 -2.07 10.20 11.53
N GLN A 126 -1.77 11.04 10.53
CA GLN A 126 -2.82 11.74 9.76
C GLN A 126 -3.78 10.77 9.08
N PHE A 127 -3.23 9.68 8.55
CA PHE A 127 -4.01 8.62 7.93
C PHE A 127 -4.97 7.97 8.93
N ARG A 128 -4.45 7.53 10.08
CA ARG A 128 -5.28 6.96 11.17
C ARG A 128 -6.36 7.92 11.63
N ASN A 129 -6.01 9.20 11.80
CA ASN A 129 -6.97 10.24 12.20
C ASN A 129 -8.11 10.37 11.18
N TRP A 130 -7.79 10.30 9.88
CA TRP A 130 -8.79 10.37 8.82
C TRP A 130 -9.67 9.12 8.74
N VAL A 131 -9.10 7.91 8.89
CA VAL A 131 -9.87 6.66 8.98
C VAL A 131 -10.85 6.72 10.15
N ASN A 132 -10.39 7.17 11.32
CA ASN A 132 -11.24 7.34 12.50
C ASN A 132 -12.35 8.39 12.29
N TRP A 133 -12.09 9.43 11.49
CA TRP A 133 -13.11 10.42 11.14
C TRP A 133 -14.18 9.85 10.21
N MET A 134 -13.82 8.97 9.27
CA MET A 134 -14.78 8.34 8.36
C MET A 134 -15.58 7.20 9.00
N ASN A 135 -15.01 6.52 9.99
CA ASN A 135 -15.69 5.50 10.79
C ASN A 135 -15.71 5.92 12.27
N PRO A 136 -16.47 6.97 12.64
CA PRO A 136 -16.74 7.24 14.03
C PRO A 136 -17.63 6.11 14.54
N GLY A 137 -17.13 5.32 15.50
CA GLY A 137 -17.93 4.29 16.15
C GLY A 137 -19.24 4.82 16.72
#